data_AF-A0A455BQF8-F1
#
_entry.id   AF-A0A455BQF8-F1
#
_cell.length_a   1.000
_cell.length_b   1.000
_cell.length_c   1.000
_cell.angle_alpha   90.00
_cell.angle_beta   90.00
_cell.angle_gamma   90.00
#
_symmetry.space_group_name_H-M   'P 1'
#
loop_
_entity.id
_entity.type
_entity.pdbx_description
1 polymer ?
#
loop_
_entity_poly.entity_id
_entity_poly.type
_entity_poly.pdbx_seq_one_letter_code
_entity_poly.pdbx_strand_id
1 'polypeptide(L)'
;MAPAALLREVTQALCAAGGAMELEELRRRLRSSVGGDVLERLLRERGRLLVARRAAGAGAAAVERLVLAVSPLRVCGAYQGPKPGCVGLCAQLHLCKFVFYGKCKFLRDGKDCRSDHNLTSDHNVCVLKTHGVDHLSYSELCVLLLQNDPLLLPEICLHYNKGHGPYGSCSFKKQCVKLHICQYFSQGECKFGTGCKRSHDFSNSENLEKLGKLGMRSELVGRLPSIYRNAHDIKNKSSPSIRVPPPPSWSQGTSERRDARSVSPNTASQEESDQICLFHIWKRCSFQDRCSRVHFDLPYRWQVLDGGRWKDLHKMELVEEAYSNPARDGITCTKSASSFLTGFLSFNSMTVGATRARRLSTASSVTKPPHFILTTDWVWYWNDEFGFWQEYGRQVSVTERGNSLDLDARPPESRKMGASLIYSQITSILVPQSNAFTDFLLHFAVYKGSEGEWTAEFWC
;
A
#
# COMPACT_ATOMS: atom_id res chain seq x y z
N MET A 1 -35.27 -8.61 -1.93
CA MET A 1 -34.37 -8.83 -0.78
C MET A 1 -33.70 -7.50 -0.38
N ALA A 2 -33.46 -7.26 0.91
CA ALA A 2 -32.73 -6.06 1.37
C ALA A 2 -31.26 -6.09 0.89
N PRO A 3 -30.62 -4.95 0.52
CA PRO A 3 -29.25 -4.92 -0.01
C PRO A 3 -28.23 -5.64 0.88
N ALA A 4 -28.37 -5.52 2.21
CA ALA A 4 -27.48 -6.18 3.18
C ALA A 4 -27.61 -7.72 3.18
N ALA A 5 -28.82 -8.26 3.02
CA ALA A 5 -29.05 -9.71 2.94
C ALA A 5 -28.47 -10.28 1.65
N LEU A 6 -28.65 -9.57 0.52
CA LEU A 6 -28.04 -9.95 -0.75
C LEU A 6 -26.51 -9.94 -0.66
N LEU A 7 -25.92 -8.90 -0.05
CA LEU A 7 -24.47 -8.82 0.12
C LEU A 7 -23.93 -10.00 0.93
N ARG A 8 -24.64 -10.44 1.99
CA ARG A 8 -24.26 -11.62 2.78
C ARG A 8 -24.29 -12.89 1.93
N GLU A 9 -25.37 -13.10 1.17
CA GLU A 9 -25.53 -14.25 0.26
C GLU A 9 -24.43 -14.27 -0.83
N VAL A 10 -24.18 -13.13 -1.48
CA VAL A 10 -23.11 -12.98 -2.49
C VAL A 10 -21.74 -13.26 -1.88
N THR A 11 -21.43 -12.68 -0.72
CA THR A 11 -20.14 -12.88 -0.06
C THR A 11 -19.92 -14.35 0.27
N GLN A 12 -20.95 -15.02 0.80
CA GLN A 12 -20.90 -16.44 1.11
C GLN A 12 -20.69 -17.29 -0.15
N ALA A 13 -21.46 -17.05 -1.21
CA ALA A 13 -21.34 -17.78 -2.48
C ALA A 13 -19.93 -17.64 -3.09
N LEU A 14 -19.35 -16.45 -3.02
CA LEU A 14 -17.98 -16.19 -3.48
C LEU A 14 -16.96 -16.94 -2.63
N CYS A 15 -17.03 -16.85 -1.31
CA CYS A 15 -16.10 -17.53 -0.40
C CYS A 15 -16.18 -19.05 -0.52
N ALA A 16 -17.39 -19.61 -0.64
CA ALA A 16 -17.61 -21.04 -0.88
C ALA A 16 -16.98 -21.52 -2.20
N ALA A 17 -16.95 -20.66 -3.22
CA ALA A 17 -16.32 -20.91 -4.51
C ALA A 17 -14.81 -20.60 -4.57
N GLY A 18 -14.15 -20.34 -3.43
CA GLY A 18 -12.72 -20.02 -3.40
C GLY A 18 -12.39 -18.52 -3.51
N GLY A 19 -13.36 -17.67 -3.19
CA GLY A 19 -13.21 -16.23 -3.00
C GLY A 19 -13.44 -15.38 -4.25
N ALA A 20 -13.69 -16.03 -5.39
CA ALA A 20 -14.05 -15.39 -6.65
C ALA A 20 -14.94 -16.30 -7.49
N MET A 21 -15.78 -15.71 -8.34
CA MET A 21 -16.68 -16.43 -9.24
C MET A 21 -16.92 -15.62 -10.51
N GLU A 22 -17.19 -16.29 -11.63
CA GLU A 22 -17.64 -15.63 -12.84
C GLU A 22 -18.96 -14.88 -12.59
N LEU A 23 -19.10 -13.68 -13.17
CA LEU A 23 -20.30 -12.86 -13.00
C LEU A 23 -21.56 -13.56 -13.49
N GLU A 24 -21.50 -14.29 -14.61
CA GLU A 24 -22.67 -15.01 -15.13
C GLU A 24 -23.05 -16.21 -14.27
N GLU A 25 -22.05 -16.92 -13.71
CA GLU A 25 -22.29 -17.99 -12.73
C GLU A 25 -22.91 -17.44 -11.45
N LEU A 26 -22.40 -16.31 -10.94
CA LEU A 26 -22.95 -15.65 -9.77
C LEU A 26 -24.41 -15.25 -10.01
N ARG A 27 -24.70 -14.67 -11.18
CA ARG A 27 -26.09 -14.35 -11.58
C ARG A 27 -26.96 -15.59 -11.63
N ARG A 28 -26.49 -16.71 -12.19
CA ARG A 28 -27.26 -17.97 -12.23
C ARG A 28 -27.61 -18.48 -10.84
N ARG A 29 -26.69 -18.41 -9.88
CA ARG A 29 -26.95 -18.83 -8.48
C ARG A 29 -27.96 -17.91 -7.78
N LEU A 30 -27.91 -16.62 -8.07
CA LEU A 30 -28.78 -15.62 -7.45
C LEU A 30 -30.13 -15.43 -8.15
N ARG A 31 -30.33 -15.97 -9.36
CA ARG A 31 -31.61 -15.89 -10.09
C ARG A 31 -32.78 -16.45 -9.29
N SER A 32 -32.51 -17.39 -8.38
CA SER A 32 -33.51 -17.94 -7.44
C SER A 32 -33.92 -16.97 -6.32
N SER A 33 -33.15 -15.90 -6.08
CA SER A 33 -33.25 -14.99 -4.91
C SER A 33 -33.76 -13.55 -5.28
N VAL A 34 -33.96 -13.26 -6.57
CA VAL A 34 -34.45 -11.99 -7.16
C VAL A 34 -33.69 -10.71 -6.77
N GLY A 35 -33.08 -10.08 -7.78
CA GLY A 35 -32.64 -8.68 -7.74
C GLY A 35 -31.43 -8.36 -8.62
N GLY A 36 -31.52 -8.55 -9.95
CA GLY A 36 -30.44 -8.22 -10.89
C GLY A 36 -29.96 -6.77 -10.76
N ASP A 37 -30.90 -5.83 -10.63
CA ASP A 37 -30.59 -4.40 -10.45
C ASP A 37 -29.92 -4.09 -9.10
N VAL A 38 -30.23 -4.88 -8.07
CA VAL A 38 -29.63 -4.74 -6.74
C VAL A 38 -28.20 -5.28 -6.76
N LEU A 39 -27.96 -6.41 -7.44
CA LEU A 39 -26.61 -6.95 -7.64
C LEU A 39 -25.74 -5.96 -8.41
N GLU A 40 -26.22 -5.37 -9.50
CA GLU A 40 -25.46 -4.37 -10.25
C GLU A 40 -25.13 -3.14 -9.41
N ARG A 41 -26.02 -2.73 -8.49
CA ARG A 41 -25.74 -1.66 -7.52
C ARG A 41 -24.63 -2.06 -6.54
N LEU A 42 -24.72 -3.26 -5.95
CA LEU A 42 -23.70 -3.79 -5.05
C LEU A 42 -22.33 -3.94 -5.71
N LEU A 43 -22.28 -4.27 -7.01
CA LEU A 43 -21.03 -4.38 -7.77
C LEU A 43 -20.40 -3.01 -8.07
N ARG A 44 -21.19 -1.93 -8.05
CA ARG A 44 -20.70 -0.55 -8.19
C ARG A 44 -20.22 0.02 -6.84
N GLU A 45 -20.80 -0.44 -5.73
CA GLU A 45 -20.37 -0.08 -4.38
C GLU A 45 -18.95 -0.60 -4.11
N ARG A 46 -18.06 0.30 -3.69
CA ARG A 46 -16.66 -0.05 -3.40
C ARG A 46 -16.52 -0.67 -2.00
N GLY A 47 -15.59 -1.60 -1.87
CA GLY A 47 -15.07 -2.06 -0.57
C GLY A 47 -15.50 -3.46 -0.12
N ARG A 48 -16.52 -4.06 -0.74
CA ARG A 48 -17.03 -5.41 -0.40
C ARG A 48 -17.02 -6.39 -1.55
N LEU A 49 -17.22 -5.91 -2.76
CA LEU A 49 -17.14 -6.69 -3.99
C LEU A 49 -16.19 -6.00 -4.96
N LEU A 50 -15.51 -6.78 -5.78
CA LEU A 50 -14.65 -6.27 -6.84
C LEU A 50 -14.91 -7.02 -8.13
N VAL A 51 -15.19 -6.30 -9.21
CA VAL A 51 -15.25 -6.90 -10.55
C VAL A 51 -13.87 -6.85 -11.19
N ALA A 52 -13.21 -7.99 -11.37
CA ALA A 52 -11.97 -8.14 -12.13
C ALA A 52 -12.25 -8.61 -13.57
N ARG A 53 -11.23 -8.42 -14.42
CA ARG A 53 -11.22 -8.89 -15.80
C ARG A 53 -9.99 -9.76 -15.97
N ARG A 54 -10.18 -11.03 -16.35
CA ARG A 54 -9.10 -12.00 -16.62
C ARG A 54 -9.19 -12.45 -18.07
N ALA A 55 -8.05 -12.78 -18.68
CA ALA A 55 -8.06 -13.45 -19.97
C ALA A 55 -8.70 -14.84 -19.81
N ALA A 56 -9.57 -15.24 -20.74
CA ALA A 56 -10.23 -16.54 -20.74
C ALA A 56 -9.24 -17.64 -21.20
N GLY A 57 -8.19 -17.88 -20.42
CA GLY A 57 -7.16 -18.88 -20.74
C GLY A 57 -6.17 -18.46 -21.84
N ALA A 58 -5.16 -19.31 -22.03
CA ALA A 58 -4.04 -19.05 -22.93
C ALA A 58 -4.49 -19.00 -24.40
N GLY A 59 -4.62 -17.79 -24.94
CA GLY A 59 -4.90 -17.54 -26.36
C GLY A 59 -6.33 -17.08 -26.70
N ALA A 60 -7.23 -16.94 -25.72
CA ALA A 60 -8.56 -16.40 -25.99
C ALA A 60 -8.56 -14.87 -25.99
N ALA A 61 -9.14 -14.26 -27.03
CA ALA A 61 -9.47 -12.84 -27.05
C ALA A 61 -10.60 -12.47 -26.07
N ALA A 62 -11.29 -13.47 -25.52
CA ALA A 62 -12.38 -13.30 -24.57
C ALA A 62 -11.85 -12.90 -23.19
N VAL A 63 -12.50 -11.91 -22.57
CA VAL A 63 -12.18 -11.43 -21.23
C VAL A 63 -13.30 -11.88 -20.29
N GLU A 64 -12.98 -12.74 -19.34
CA GLU A 64 -13.90 -13.17 -18.30
C GLU A 64 -14.04 -12.07 -17.23
N ARG A 65 -15.29 -11.75 -16.88
CA ARG A 65 -15.61 -10.88 -15.75
C ARG A 65 -15.81 -11.73 -14.51
N LEU A 66 -14.94 -11.57 -13.52
CA LEU A 66 -15.06 -12.22 -12.23
C LEU A 66 -15.45 -11.23 -11.15
N VAL A 67 -16.22 -11.69 -10.18
CA VAL A 67 -16.53 -10.98 -8.94
C VAL A 67 -15.70 -11.60 -7.83
N LEU A 68 -15.01 -10.78 -7.04
CA LEU A 68 -14.19 -11.18 -5.89
C LEU A 68 -14.81 -10.68 -4.59
N ALA A 69 -14.70 -11.48 -3.54
CA ALA A 69 -15.07 -11.09 -2.19
C ALA A 69 -13.96 -10.23 -1.56
N VAL A 70 -14.29 -8.99 -1.20
CA VAL A 70 -13.37 -8.03 -0.60
C VAL A 70 -13.80 -7.75 0.84
N SER A 71 -12.84 -7.63 1.73
CA SER A 71 -13.11 -7.26 3.12
C SER A 71 -11.97 -6.42 3.69
N PRO A 72 -12.27 -5.39 4.50
CA PRO A 72 -11.27 -4.67 5.29
C PRO A 72 -10.87 -5.42 6.57
N LEU A 73 -11.50 -6.55 6.88
CA LEU A 73 -11.20 -7.37 8.06
C LEU A 73 -9.74 -7.87 8.04
N ARG A 74 -9.00 -7.65 9.11
CA ARG A 74 -7.59 -8.07 9.28
C ARG A 74 -7.38 -8.74 10.62
N VAL A 75 -6.29 -9.50 10.72
CA VAL A 75 -5.82 -10.02 12.01
C VAL A 75 -4.95 -8.97 12.69
N CYS A 76 -5.11 -8.82 13.99
CA CYS A 76 -4.43 -7.79 14.76
C CYS A 76 -2.92 -8.02 14.82
N GLY A 77 -2.15 -7.10 14.22
CA GLY A 77 -0.68 -7.15 14.23
C GLY A 77 -0.09 -7.03 15.65
N ALA A 78 -0.67 -6.17 16.49
CA ALA A 78 -0.27 -6.00 17.89
C ALA A 78 -0.55 -7.27 18.72
N TYR A 79 -1.63 -8.00 18.40
CA TYR A 79 -1.96 -9.27 19.03
C TYR A 79 -1.05 -10.43 18.56
N GLN A 80 -0.63 -10.41 17.29
CA GLN A 80 0.33 -11.38 16.74
C GLN A 80 1.78 -11.15 17.20
N GLY A 81 2.05 -10.03 17.88
CA GLY A 81 3.37 -9.66 18.36
C GLY A 81 3.91 -10.60 19.46
N PRO A 82 5.22 -10.55 19.73
CA PRO A 82 5.85 -11.37 20.78
C PRO A 82 5.38 -11.03 22.20
N LYS A 83 4.75 -9.87 22.39
CA LYS A 83 4.08 -9.45 23.63
C LYS A 83 2.60 -9.16 23.31
N PRO A 84 1.62 -9.77 24.01
CA PRO A 84 0.22 -9.41 23.85
C PRO A 84 0.02 -7.98 24.38
N GLY A 85 -0.04 -7.02 23.46
CA GLY A 85 -0.15 -5.59 23.78
C GLY A 85 -1.42 -4.94 23.26
N CYS A 86 -2.36 -5.71 22.71
CA CYS A 86 -3.62 -5.15 22.23
C CYS A 86 -4.58 -4.94 23.42
N VAL A 87 -4.71 -3.69 23.85
CA VAL A 87 -5.60 -3.24 24.92
C VAL A 87 -6.62 -2.25 24.35
N GLY A 88 -7.85 -2.26 24.89
CA GLY A 88 -8.92 -1.33 24.48
C GLY A 88 -9.79 -1.82 23.30
N LEU A 89 -10.42 -0.87 22.60
CA LEU A 89 -11.35 -1.11 21.49
C LEU A 89 -10.60 -1.45 20.20
N CYS A 90 -10.35 -2.75 19.96
CA CYS A 90 -9.72 -3.23 18.74
C CYS A 90 -10.76 -3.69 17.71
N ALA A 91 -10.65 -3.21 16.46
CA ALA A 91 -11.54 -3.59 15.36
C ALA A 91 -10.99 -4.73 14.48
N GLN A 92 -9.96 -5.45 14.96
CA GLN A 92 -9.26 -6.52 14.25
C GLN A 92 -9.33 -7.84 15.02
N LEU A 93 -9.17 -8.96 14.30
CA LEU A 93 -9.29 -10.30 14.89
C LEU A 93 -8.10 -10.61 15.81
N HIS A 94 -8.38 -11.13 16.99
CA HIS A 94 -7.40 -11.65 17.94
C HIS A 94 -7.27 -13.15 17.73
N LEU A 95 -6.53 -13.52 16.68
CA LEU A 95 -6.33 -14.92 16.29
C LEU A 95 -4.88 -15.19 15.89
N CYS A 96 -4.42 -16.40 16.17
CA CYS A 96 -3.18 -16.92 15.61
C CYS A 96 -3.28 -17.01 14.08
N LYS A 97 -2.29 -16.47 13.37
CA LYS A 97 -2.27 -16.58 11.89
C LYS A 97 -2.27 -18.01 11.37
N PHE A 98 -1.72 -18.97 12.13
CA PHE A 98 -1.61 -20.36 11.69
C PHE A 98 -2.94 -21.13 11.83
N VAL A 99 -3.94 -20.57 12.49
CA VAL A 99 -5.31 -21.11 12.47
C VAL A 99 -5.80 -21.18 11.03
N PHE A 100 -5.64 -20.10 10.25
CA PHE A 100 -6.08 -20.03 8.85
C PHE A 100 -5.41 -21.04 7.91
N TYR A 101 -4.33 -21.70 8.35
CA TYR A 101 -3.67 -22.75 7.58
C TYR A 101 -4.29 -24.14 7.82
N GLY A 102 -5.13 -24.26 8.86
CA GLY A 102 -5.88 -25.45 9.22
C GLY A 102 -5.29 -26.21 10.40
N LYS A 103 -3.97 -26.14 10.63
CA LYS A 103 -3.33 -26.62 11.86
C LYS A 103 -2.33 -25.59 12.35
N CYS A 104 -2.48 -25.12 13.59
CA CYS A 104 -1.48 -24.24 14.18
C CYS A 104 -0.14 -24.98 14.29
N LYS A 105 0.93 -24.44 13.70
CA LYS A 105 2.25 -25.08 13.71
C LYS A 105 2.77 -25.34 15.13
N PHE A 106 2.45 -24.47 16.09
CA PHE A 106 2.91 -24.62 17.48
C PHE A 106 2.22 -25.80 18.15
N LEU A 107 0.89 -25.88 18.05
CA LEU A 107 0.13 -27.01 18.59
C LEU A 107 0.51 -28.33 17.92
N ARG A 108 0.74 -28.31 16.59
CA ARG A 108 1.23 -29.49 15.87
C ARG A 108 2.56 -29.98 16.42
N ASP A 109 3.47 -29.05 16.73
CA ASP A 109 4.79 -29.36 17.28
C ASP A 109 4.76 -29.63 18.80
N GLY A 110 3.57 -29.79 19.40
CA GLY A 110 3.39 -30.07 20.82
C GLY A 110 3.71 -28.88 21.74
N LYS A 111 3.71 -27.65 21.21
CA LYS A 111 4.01 -26.42 21.96
C LYS A 111 2.76 -25.59 22.18
N ASP A 112 2.71 -24.88 23.31
CA ASP A 112 1.63 -23.93 23.57
C ASP A 112 1.67 -22.76 22.59
N CYS A 113 0.51 -22.44 22.02
CA CYS A 113 0.36 -21.25 21.21
C CYS A 113 -0.03 -20.08 22.10
N ARG A 114 0.73 -18.98 22.02
CA ARG A 114 0.46 -17.76 22.80
C ARG A 114 -0.73 -16.95 22.28
N SER A 115 -1.16 -17.21 21.04
CA SER A 115 -2.26 -16.51 20.40
C SER A 115 -3.52 -17.36 20.46
N ASP A 116 -4.67 -16.72 20.67
CA ASP A 116 -5.97 -17.39 20.72
C ASP A 116 -6.32 -18.04 19.36
N HIS A 117 -7.03 -19.16 19.43
CA HIS A 117 -7.57 -19.90 18.31
C HIS A 117 -9.09 -19.88 18.26
N ASN A 118 -9.73 -19.27 19.25
CA ASN A 118 -11.16 -19.21 19.39
C ASN A 118 -11.77 -18.10 18.52
N LEU A 119 -12.28 -18.50 17.35
CA LEU A 119 -13.03 -17.59 16.48
C LEU A 119 -14.32 -17.07 17.13
N THR A 120 -14.88 -17.83 18.09
CA THR A 120 -16.15 -17.51 18.76
C THR A 120 -15.95 -16.81 20.10
N SER A 121 -14.78 -16.21 20.36
CA SER A 121 -14.64 -15.30 21.50
C SER A 121 -15.52 -14.07 21.31
N ASP A 122 -16.01 -13.48 22.41
CA ASP A 122 -16.93 -12.33 22.36
C ASP A 122 -16.37 -11.18 21.51
N HIS A 123 -15.07 -10.92 21.64
CA HIS A 123 -14.33 -9.95 20.82
C HIS A 123 -14.40 -10.29 19.33
N ASN A 124 -13.99 -11.51 18.95
CA ASN A 124 -13.93 -11.91 17.55
C ASN A 124 -15.33 -11.94 16.91
N VAL A 125 -16.36 -12.40 17.64
CA VAL A 125 -17.76 -12.35 17.17
C VAL A 125 -18.21 -10.91 16.95
N CYS A 126 -17.90 -9.98 17.87
CA CYS A 126 -18.22 -8.56 17.71
C CYS A 126 -17.55 -7.96 16.47
N VAL A 127 -16.27 -8.26 16.26
CA VAL A 127 -15.51 -7.82 15.08
C VAL A 127 -16.14 -8.40 13.80
N LEU A 128 -16.44 -9.70 13.75
CA LEU A 128 -17.07 -10.32 12.57
C LEU A 128 -18.43 -9.71 12.22
N LYS A 129 -19.26 -9.41 13.24
CA LYS A 129 -20.56 -8.73 13.07
C LYS A 129 -20.40 -7.31 12.55
N THR A 130 -19.45 -6.55 13.11
CA THR A 130 -19.14 -5.18 12.65
C THR A 130 -18.72 -5.17 11.19
N HIS A 131 -17.97 -6.18 10.78
CA HIS A 131 -17.58 -6.38 9.37
C HIS A 131 -18.66 -7.12 8.56
N GLY A 132 -19.82 -7.49 9.12
CA GLY A 132 -20.92 -8.16 8.41
C GLY A 132 -20.52 -9.48 7.72
N VAL A 133 -19.66 -10.26 8.36
CA VAL A 133 -19.16 -11.57 7.88
C VAL A 133 -19.29 -12.67 8.94
N ASP A 134 -20.09 -12.43 9.97
CA ASP A 134 -20.39 -13.37 11.06
C ASP A 134 -21.17 -14.60 10.62
N HIS A 135 -21.76 -14.59 9.43
CA HIS A 135 -22.46 -15.72 8.84
C HIS A 135 -21.58 -16.71 8.08
N LEU A 136 -20.32 -16.34 7.84
CA LEU A 136 -19.40 -17.21 7.11
C LEU A 136 -18.93 -18.36 8.00
N SER A 137 -18.91 -19.56 7.43
CA SER A 137 -18.26 -20.69 8.04
C SER A 137 -16.76 -20.46 8.16
N TYR A 138 -16.10 -21.26 9.00
CA TYR A 138 -14.66 -21.19 9.20
C TYR A 138 -13.86 -21.29 7.89
N SER A 139 -14.23 -22.21 6.99
CA SER A 139 -13.55 -22.42 5.70
C SER A 139 -13.73 -21.22 4.77
N GLU A 140 -14.93 -20.65 4.71
CA GLU A 140 -15.25 -19.45 3.94
C GLU A 140 -14.49 -18.22 4.45
N LEU A 141 -14.42 -18.06 5.78
CA LEU A 141 -13.66 -16.99 6.41
C LEU A 141 -12.16 -17.11 6.14
N CYS A 142 -11.61 -18.34 6.16
CA CYS A 142 -10.20 -18.57 5.80
C CYS A 142 -9.89 -18.08 4.39
N VAL A 143 -10.74 -18.41 3.41
CA VAL A 143 -10.58 -17.94 2.02
C VAL A 143 -10.66 -16.41 1.96
N LEU A 144 -11.66 -15.81 2.61
CA LEU A 144 -11.84 -14.36 2.61
C LEU A 144 -10.59 -13.64 3.17
N LEU A 145 -10.09 -14.09 4.32
CA LEU A 145 -8.94 -13.47 4.98
C LEU A 145 -7.64 -13.71 4.23
N LEU A 146 -7.37 -14.92 3.73
CA LEU A 146 -6.13 -15.21 3.00
C LEU A 146 -5.98 -14.38 1.72
N GLN A 147 -7.06 -14.06 1.03
CA GLN A 147 -6.97 -13.21 -0.17
C GLN A 147 -6.98 -11.70 0.12
N ASN A 148 -7.41 -11.26 1.32
CA ASN A 148 -7.54 -9.85 1.67
C ASN A 148 -6.45 -9.34 2.64
N ASP A 149 -5.89 -10.20 3.50
CA ASP A 149 -4.88 -9.86 4.50
C ASP A 149 -3.48 -10.32 4.06
N PRO A 150 -2.59 -9.39 3.64
CA PRO A 150 -1.25 -9.73 3.18
C PRO A 150 -0.37 -10.42 4.23
N LEU A 151 -0.68 -10.29 5.52
CA LEU A 151 0.10 -10.91 6.60
C LEU A 151 -0.15 -12.43 6.71
N LEU A 152 -1.23 -12.91 6.10
CA LEU A 152 -1.64 -14.31 6.17
C LEU A 152 -1.15 -15.15 5.00
N LEU A 153 -0.71 -14.56 3.88
CA LEU A 153 -0.16 -15.36 2.79
C LEU A 153 1.30 -15.74 3.04
N PRO A 154 1.70 -17.00 2.79
CA PRO A 154 3.11 -17.36 2.77
C PRO A 154 3.91 -16.43 1.83
N GLU A 155 5.10 -16.00 2.22
CA GLU A 155 5.85 -15.09 1.38
C GLU A 155 6.49 -15.81 0.19
N ILE A 156 6.42 -15.21 -1.00
CA ILE A 156 7.19 -15.64 -2.18
C ILE A 156 8.58 -15.01 -2.13
N CYS A 157 9.63 -15.82 -2.33
CA CYS A 157 11.00 -15.34 -2.32
C CYS A 157 11.29 -14.45 -3.54
N LEU A 158 11.59 -13.17 -3.29
CA LEU A 158 11.96 -12.23 -4.34
C LEU A 158 13.31 -12.56 -4.98
N HIS A 159 14.26 -13.09 -4.20
CA HIS A 159 15.59 -13.48 -4.71
C HIS A 159 15.50 -14.69 -5.62
N TYR A 160 14.60 -15.63 -5.31
CA TYR A 160 14.28 -16.75 -6.20
C TYR A 160 13.76 -16.28 -7.55
N ASN A 161 13.12 -15.11 -7.64
CA ASN A 161 12.59 -14.53 -8.87
C ASN A 161 13.60 -13.65 -9.65
N LYS A 162 14.85 -13.55 -9.17
CA LYS A 162 15.96 -12.83 -9.83
C LYS A 162 17.11 -13.78 -10.18
N GLY A 163 18.05 -13.37 -11.03
CA GLY A 163 19.26 -14.13 -11.36
C GLY A 163 19.06 -15.39 -12.20
N HIS A 164 20.13 -16.16 -12.40
CA HIS A 164 20.16 -17.39 -13.19
C HIS A 164 20.20 -18.65 -12.32
N GLY A 165 19.98 -19.82 -12.93
CA GLY A 165 20.03 -21.12 -12.25
C GLY A 165 18.71 -21.52 -11.54
N PRO A 166 18.68 -22.71 -10.93
CA PRO A 166 17.46 -23.32 -10.39
C PRO A 166 16.86 -22.59 -9.18
N TYR A 167 17.67 -21.82 -8.45
CA TYR A 167 17.24 -21.04 -7.28
C TYR A 167 17.32 -19.52 -7.50
N GLY A 168 17.61 -19.09 -8.73
CA GLY A 168 17.87 -17.68 -9.02
C GLY A 168 19.00 -17.12 -8.15
N SER A 169 18.79 -15.93 -7.59
CA SER A 169 19.71 -15.26 -6.66
C SER A 169 19.49 -15.62 -5.18
N CYS A 170 18.66 -16.62 -4.86
CA CYS A 170 18.41 -17.01 -3.47
C CYS A 170 19.61 -17.77 -2.89
N SER A 171 20.35 -17.14 -1.97
CA SER A 171 21.48 -17.76 -1.27
C SER A 171 21.07 -18.93 -0.37
N PHE A 172 19.85 -18.89 0.19
CA PHE A 172 19.34 -19.92 1.09
C PHE A 172 18.88 -21.21 0.39
N LYS A 173 18.65 -21.19 -0.94
CA LYS A 173 18.26 -22.37 -1.74
C LYS A 173 17.14 -23.17 -1.05
N LYS A 174 17.29 -24.49 -0.88
CA LYS A 174 16.31 -25.37 -0.21
C LYS A 174 16.01 -24.99 1.24
N GLN A 175 16.91 -24.27 1.92
CA GLN A 175 16.72 -23.81 3.30
C GLN A 175 15.91 -22.51 3.38
N CYS A 176 15.57 -21.90 2.23
CA CYS A 176 14.77 -20.68 2.23
C CYS A 176 13.36 -20.95 2.79
N VAL A 177 12.96 -20.22 3.82
CA VAL A 177 11.63 -20.36 4.42
C VAL A 177 10.50 -19.78 3.56
N LYS A 178 10.86 -19.00 2.52
CA LYS A 178 9.91 -18.41 1.57
C LYS A 178 9.66 -19.36 0.40
N LEU A 179 8.48 -19.24 -0.21
CA LEU A 179 8.10 -20.06 -1.36
C LEU A 179 8.94 -19.72 -2.58
N HIS A 180 9.37 -20.77 -3.28
CA HIS A 180 10.09 -20.65 -4.55
C HIS A 180 9.10 -20.84 -5.69
N ILE A 181 8.32 -19.78 -5.94
CA ILE A 181 7.29 -19.72 -6.98
C ILE A 181 7.54 -18.50 -7.87
N CYS A 182 7.23 -18.65 -9.15
CA CYS A 182 7.24 -17.56 -10.12
C CYS A 182 6.24 -16.46 -9.69
N GLN A 183 6.75 -15.24 -9.51
CA GLN A 183 5.92 -14.12 -9.10
C GLN A 183 4.84 -13.79 -10.15
N TYR A 184 5.18 -13.79 -11.44
CA TYR A 184 4.20 -13.53 -12.50
C TYR A 184 3.09 -14.58 -12.53
N PHE A 185 3.42 -15.85 -12.31
CA PHE A 185 2.43 -16.93 -12.21
C PHE A 185 1.50 -16.73 -11.01
N SER A 186 2.06 -16.42 -9.83
CA SER A 186 1.23 -16.17 -8.64
C SER A 186 0.25 -14.99 -8.81
N GLN A 187 0.57 -14.06 -9.71
CA GLN A 187 -0.20 -12.86 -10.00
C GLN A 187 -1.23 -13.05 -11.11
N GLY A 188 -1.27 -14.22 -11.77
CA GLY A 188 -2.12 -14.43 -12.94
C GLY A 188 -1.45 -15.33 -13.97
N GLU A 189 -1.22 -14.77 -15.14
CA GLU A 189 -0.54 -15.44 -16.24
C GLU A 189 0.93 -15.06 -16.26
N CYS A 190 1.79 -16.07 -16.29
CA CYS A 190 3.22 -15.85 -16.44
C CYS A 190 3.49 -15.44 -17.90
N LYS A 191 4.07 -14.25 -18.08
CA LYS A 191 4.49 -13.75 -19.41
C LYS A 191 5.50 -14.63 -20.14
N PHE A 192 6.13 -15.58 -19.44
CA PHE A 192 7.08 -16.54 -20.02
C PHE A 192 6.44 -17.89 -20.36
N GLY A 193 5.14 -18.07 -20.08
CA GLY A 193 4.40 -19.29 -20.37
C GLY A 193 5.06 -20.55 -19.82
N THR A 194 5.02 -21.61 -20.62
CA THR A 194 5.67 -22.90 -20.33
C THR A 194 7.20 -22.84 -20.34
N GLY A 195 7.79 -21.83 -21.00
CA GLY A 195 9.23 -21.60 -21.02
C GLY A 195 9.78 -20.89 -19.77
N CYS A 196 8.94 -20.66 -18.75
CA CYS A 196 9.39 -19.99 -17.54
C CYS A 196 10.42 -20.83 -16.77
N LYS A 197 11.54 -20.19 -16.42
CA LYS A 197 12.61 -20.79 -15.59
C LYS A 197 12.28 -20.82 -14.10
N ARG A 198 11.06 -20.47 -13.70
CA ARG A 198 10.59 -20.39 -12.32
C ARG A 198 9.41 -21.32 -12.14
N SER A 199 9.28 -21.92 -10.96
CA SER A 199 8.23 -22.91 -10.69
C SER A 199 6.84 -22.27 -10.75
N HIS A 200 5.93 -22.93 -11.46
CA HIS A 200 4.50 -22.62 -11.50
C HIS A 200 3.70 -23.62 -10.65
N ASP A 201 4.36 -24.36 -9.75
CA ASP A 201 3.74 -25.42 -8.97
C ASP A 201 3.91 -25.18 -7.47
N PHE A 202 2.81 -24.78 -6.82
CA PHE A 202 2.71 -24.63 -5.37
C PHE A 202 2.80 -25.97 -4.63
N SER A 203 2.53 -27.08 -5.33
CA SER A 203 2.52 -28.44 -4.81
C SER A 203 3.82 -29.19 -5.10
N ASN A 204 4.87 -28.52 -5.57
CA ASN A 204 6.17 -29.16 -5.70
C ASN A 204 6.71 -29.58 -4.31
N SER A 205 7.59 -30.59 -4.27
CA SER A 205 8.06 -31.18 -3.02
C SER A 205 8.68 -30.17 -2.04
N GLU A 206 9.47 -29.23 -2.53
CA GLU A 206 10.10 -28.19 -1.71
C GLU A 206 9.06 -27.24 -1.08
N ASN A 207 8.06 -26.81 -1.85
CA ASN A 207 7.02 -25.92 -1.36
C ASN A 207 6.05 -26.66 -0.43
N LEU A 208 5.69 -27.92 -0.73
CA LEU A 208 4.88 -28.75 0.16
C LEU A 208 5.54 -28.96 1.52
N GLU A 209 6.85 -29.18 1.57
CA GLU A 209 7.58 -29.31 2.83
C GLU A 209 7.48 -28.01 3.65
N LYS A 210 7.68 -26.85 3.01
CA LYS A 210 7.59 -25.54 3.68
C LYS A 210 6.16 -25.26 4.18
N LEU A 211 5.16 -25.46 3.33
CA LEU A 211 3.75 -25.25 3.66
C LEU A 211 3.29 -26.22 4.76
N GLY A 212 3.73 -27.47 4.70
CA GLY A 212 3.52 -28.48 5.73
C GLY A 212 4.11 -28.05 7.08
N LYS A 213 5.35 -27.54 7.09
CA LYS A 213 6.00 -26.95 8.30
C LYS A 213 5.24 -25.75 8.85
N LEU A 214 4.56 -24.97 8.02
CA LEU A 214 3.69 -23.89 8.48
C LEU A 214 2.33 -24.38 9.02
N GLY A 215 1.96 -25.64 8.79
CA GLY A 215 0.70 -26.24 9.25
C GLY A 215 -0.43 -26.15 8.23
N MET A 216 -0.11 -25.92 6.96
CA MET A 216 -1.09 -25.79 5.89
C MET A 216 -1.66 -27.16 5.47
N ARG A 217 -2.99 -27.27 5.44
CA ARG A 217 -3.70 -28.45 4.93
C ARG A 217 -3.57 -28.57 3.41
N SER A 218 -3.46 -29.80 2.90
CA SER A 218 -3.35 -30.09 1.46
C SER A 218 -4.46 -29.45 0.62
N GLU A 219 -5.70 -29.49 1.10
CA GLU A 219 -6.85 -28.86 0.44
C GLU A 219 -6.65 -27.35 0.23
N LEU A 220 -6.03 -26.66 1.19
CA LEU A 220 -5.74 -25.23 1.08
C LEU A 220 -4.56 -24.96 0.14
N VAL A 221 -3.56 -25.85 0.11
CA VAL A 221 -2.43 -25.75 -0.83
C VAL A 221 -2.93 -25.74 -2.27
N GLY A 222 -3.87 -26.63 -2.61
CA GLY A 222 -4.49 -26.67 -3.94
C GLY A 222 -5.23 -25.39 -4.33
N ARG A 223 -5.68 -24.59 -3.35
CA ARG A 223 -6.36 -23.30 -3.56
C ARG A 223 -5.39 -22.11 -3.60
N LEU A 224 -4.12 -22.26 -3.24
CA LEU A 224 -3.18 -21.13 -3.24
C LEU A 224 -3.09 -20.41 -4.60
N PRO A 225 -3.01 -21.09 -5.76
CA PRO A 225 -2.91 -20.38 -7.04
C PRO A 225 -4.03 -19.34 -7.26
N SER A 226 -5.28 -19.70 -6.93
CA SER A 226 -6.42 -18.78 -7.05
C SER A 226 -6.40 -17.71 -5.97
N ILE A 227 -6.04 -18.05 -4.72
CA ILE A 227 -5.96 -17.08 -3.62
C ILE A 227 -4.92 -15.99 -3.89
N TYR A 228 -3.70 -16.34 -4.34
CA TYR A 228 -2.67 -15.34 -4.68
C TYR A 228 -3.12 -14.44 -5.84
N ARG A 229 -3.76 -15.02 -6.85
CA ARG A 229 -4.29 -14.27 -7.99
C ARG A 229 -5.40 -13.32 -7.55
N ASN A 230 -6.31 -13.77 -6.70
CA ASN A 230 -7.37 -12.94 -6.11
C ASN A 230 -6.77 -11.79 -5.30
N ALA A 231 -5.79 -12.07 -4.43
CA ALA A 231 -5.11 -11.05 -3.64
C ALA A 231 -4.41 -9.99 -4.51
N HIS A 232 -3.81 -10.41 -5.63
CA HIS A 232 -3.21 -9.50 -6.59
C HIS A 232 -4.25 -8.61 -7.29
N ASP A 233 -5.37 -9.17 -7.73
CA ASP A 233 -6.46 -8.41 -8.36
C ASP A 233 -7.07 -7.39 -7.38
N ILE A 234 -7.30 -7.80 -6.13
CA ILE A 234 -7.79 -6.93 -5.05
C ILE A 234 -6.82 -5.77 -4.84
N LYS A 235 -5.52 -6.04 -4.75
CA LYS A 235 -4.49 -5.02 -4.55
C LYS A 235 -4.40 -4.03 -5.71
N ASN A 236 -4.43 -4.51 -6.96
CA ASN A 236 -4.18 -3.67 -8.13
C ASN A 236 -5.40 -2.83 -8.56
N LYS A 237 -6.63 -3.28 -8.29
CA LYS A 237 -7.84 -2.48 -8.58
C LYS A 237 -8.27 -1.56 -7.45
N SER A 238 -7.78 -1.81 -6.22
CA SER A 238 -7.92 -0.86 -5.11
C SER A 238 -7.00 0.35 -5.25
N SER A 239 -6.16 0.38 -6.29
CA SER A 239 -5.31 1.52 -6.70
C SER A 239 -5.79 2.05 -8.06
N PRO A 240 -5.96 3.37 -8.25
CA PRO A 240 -6.38 3.94 -9.53
C PRO A 240 -5.22 3.88 -10.54
N SER A 241 -5.10 2.78 -11.28
CA SER A 241 -4.16 2.66 -12.40
C SER A 241 -4.86 2.97 -13.72
N ILE A 242 -4.56 4.15 -14.25
CA ILE A 242 -4.70 4.49 -15.68
C ILE A 242 -3.86 3.48 -16.47
N ARG A 243 -4.51 2.59 -17.23
CA ARG A 243 -3.84 1.80 -18.26
C ARG A 243 -3.75 2.65 -19.53
N VAL A 244 -2.58 3.24 -19.77
CA VAL A 244 -2.19 3.60 -21.14
C VAL A 244 -1.68 2.31 -21.81
N PRO A 245 -2.20 1.92 -23.00
CA PRO A 245 -1.65 0.80 -23.76
C PRO A 245 -0.22 1.10 -24.21
N PRO A 246 0.69 0.11 -24.27
CA PRO A 246 2.00 0.32 -24.88
C PRO A 246 1.85 0.53 -26.40
N PRO A 247 2.66 1.40 -27.03
CA PRO A 247 2.67 1.53 -28.48
C PRO A 247 3.20 0.24 -29.15
N PRO A 248 2.80 -0.05 -30.40
CA PRO A 248 3.22 -1.25 -31.11
C PRO A 248 4.73 -1.25 -31.40
N SER A 249 5.36 -2.38 -31.10
CA SER A 249 6.73 -2.72 -31.51
C SER A 249 6.87 -2.75 -33.03
N TRP A 250 7.84 -2.00 -33.57
CA TRP A 250 8.36 -2.20 -34.93
C TRP A 250 9.65 -3.00 -34.88
N SER A 251 9.74 -4.00 -35.76
CA SER A 251 10.82 -4.97 -35.90
C SER A 251 11.91 -4.52 -36.88
N GLN A 252 13.16 -4.81 -36.47
CA GLN A 252 14.36 -5.21 -37.26
C GLN A 252 15.16 -4.23 -38.15
N GLY A 253 16.50 -4.35 -37.99
CA GLY A 253 17.59 -3.94 -38.89
C GLY A 253 18.31 -2.67 -38.44
N THR A 254 19.64 -2.51 -38.42
CA THR A 254 20.84 -3.29 -38.75
C THR A 254 22.02 -2.58 -38.08
N SER A 255 23.11 -3.31 -37.83
CA SER A 255 24.38 -2.81 -37.30
C SER A 255 24.93 -1.62 -38.09
N GLU A 256 25.41 -0.56 -37.40
CA GLU A 256 26.69 0.08 -37.71
C GLU A 256 27.16 1.06 -36.61
N ARG A 257 28.48 1.07 -36.37
CA ARG A 257 29.21 1.91 -35.42
C ARG A 257 29.46 3.32 -35.99
N ARG A 258 29.25 4.38 -35.20
CA ARG A 258 30.29 5.40 -34.88
C ARG A 258 29.80 6.52 -33.93
N ASP A 259 30.56 6.67 -32.85
CA ASP A 259 31.04 7.86 -32.12
C ASP A 259 30.16 9.08 -31.81
N ALA A 260 29.88 9.18 -30.50
CA ALA A 260 30.17 10.30 -29.61
C ALA A 260 29.92 11.74 -30.11
N ARG A 261 28.74 12.26 -29.74
CA ARG A 261 28.63 13.63 -29.24
C ARG A 261 27.75 13.65 -27.99
N SER A 262 28.36 14.12 -26.91
CA SER A 262 27.90 14.11 -25.53
C SER A 262 26.66 14.98 -25.29
N VAL A 263 25.58 14.34 -24.84
CA VAL A 263 24.52 14.96 -24.04
C VAL A 263 24.38 14.12 -22.77
N SER A 264 24.62 14.74 -21.63
CA SER A 264 24.82 14.12 -20.32
C SER A 264 23.61 13.30 -19.81
N PRO A 265 23.80 12.09 -19.26
CA PRO A 265 22.75 11.30 -18.59
C PRO A 265 22.62 11.54 -17.06
N ASN A 266 23.19 12.64 -16.53
CA ASN A 266 23.45 12.76 -15.09
C ASN A 266 22.24 13.11 -14.18
N THR A 267 21.06 13.41 -14.71
CA THR A 267 19.92 13.80 -13.86
C THR A 267 19.29 12.61 -13.13
N ALA A 268 19.14 11.46 -13.78
CA ALA A 268 18.50 10.29 -13.16
C ALA A 268 19.38 9.58 -12.11
N SER A 269 20.70 9.62 -12.26
CA SER A 269 21.65 8.96 -11.34
C SER A 269 21.87 9.78 -10.07
N GLN A 270 21.82 11.12 -10.15
CA GLN A 270 21.90 12.00 -8.97
C GLN A 270 20.65 11.91 -8.10
N GLU A 271 19.45 11.87 -8.70
CA GLU A 271 18.18 11.77 -7.97
C GLU A 271 18.06 10.50 -7.12
N GLU A 272 18.63 9.37 -7.57
CA GLU A 272 18.68 8.15 -6.75
C GLU A 272 19.69 8.25 -5.61
N SER A 273 20.77 9.04 -5.77
CA SER A 273 21.78 9.25 -4.74
C SER A 273 21.35 10.24 -3.66
N ASP A 274 20.51 11.21 -4.03
CA ASP A 274 19.96 12.23 -3.13
C ASP A 274 18.70 11.74 -2.36
N GLN A 275 18.19 10.53 -2.64
CA GLN A 275 17.09 9.94 -1.88
C GLN A 275 17.54 9.42 -0.51
N ILE A 276 16.67 9.57 0.49
CA ILE A 276 16.86 9.00 1.82
C ILE A 276 16.66 7.47 1.76
N CYS A 277 17.60 6.75 2.35
CA CYS A 277 17.59 5.30 2.41
C CYS A 277 16.51 4.79 3.38
N LEU A 278 15.39 4.31 2.85
CA LEU A 278 14.31 3.68 3.64
C LEU A 278 14.81 2.56 4.58
N PHE A 279 15.76 1.75 4.14
CA PHE A 279 16.32 0.68 4.98
C PHE A 279 17.17 1.22 6.13
N HIS A 280 17.75 2.41 6.00
CA HIS A 280 18.49 3.06 7.08
C HIS A 280 17.54 3.54 8.19
N ILE A 281 16.41 4.17 7.81
CA ILE A 281 15.40 4.60 8.78
C ILE A 281 14.87 3.40 9.59
N TRP A 282 14.71 2.25 8.94
CA TRP A 282 14.33 1.00 9.62
C TRP A 282 15.47 0.29 10.36
N LYS A 283 16.68 0.87 10.43
CA LYS A 283 17.88 0.27 11.03
C LYS A 283 18.25 -1.10 10.45
N ARG A 284 17.98 -1.31 9.15
CA ARG A 284 18.16 -2.57 8.41
C ARG A 284 19.01 -2.42 7.13
N CYS A 285 19.65 -1.26 6.93
CA CYS A 285 20.51 -1.05 5.76
C CYS A 285 21.79 -1.91 5.87
N SER A 286 21.95 -2.86 4.96
CA SER A 286 23.11 -3.76 4.90
C SER A 286 24.36 -3.10 4.30
N PHE A 287 24.22 -1.92 3.68
CA PHE A 287 25.30 -1.27 2.93
C PHE A 287 26.08 -0.23 3.76
N GLN A 288 25.58 0.16 4.94
CA GLN A 288 26.24 1.13 5.84
C GLN A 288 26.82 2.32 5.05
N ASP A 289 28.10 2.65 5.22
CA ASP A 289 28.76 3.80 4.58
C ASP A 289 28.97 3.64 3.07
N ARG A 290 28.69 2.46 2.51
CA ARG A 290 28.73 2.20 1.05
C ARG A 290 27.35 2.32 0.41
N CYS A 291 26.33 2.76 1.14
CA CYS A 291 25.01 2.98 0.56
C CYS A 291 25.05 4.18 -0.40
N SER A 292 24.54 3.99 -1.62
CA SER A 292 24.43 5.09 -2.60
C SER A 292 23.40 6.15 -2.22
N ARG A 293 22.59 5.91 -1.19
CA ARG A 293 21.50 6.75 -0.72
C ARG A 293 21.85 7.43 0.60
N VAL A 294 21.21 8.55 0.88
CA VAL A 294 21.45 9.33 2.09
C VAL A 294 20.93 8.59 3.33
N HIS A 295 21.80 8.40 4.31
CA HIS A 295 21.45 7.90 5.63
C HIS A 295 21.01 9.07 6.52
N PHE A 296 19.74 9.09 6.88
CA PHE A 296 19.15 10.10 7.77
C PHE A 296 17.99 9.49 8.56
N ASP A 297 17.77 9.97 9.79
CA ASP A 297 16.82 9.36 10.72
C ASP A 297 15.35 9.75 10.45
N LEU A 298 15.11 10.83 9.71
CA LEU A 298 13.77 11.27 9.30
C LEU A 298 13.49 10.95 7.83
N PRO A 299 12.21 10.78 7.44
CA PRO A 299 11.81 10.53 6.04
C PRO A 299 11.96 11.74 5.12
N TYR A 300 12.30 12.91 5.67
CA TYR A 300 12.64 14.14 4.97
C TYR A 300 13.91 14.74 5.57
N ARG A 301 14.64 15.52 4.77
CA ARG A 301 15.81 16.27 5.25
C ARG A 301 15.92 17.61 4.53
N TRP A 302 15.93 18.69 5.30
CA TRP A 302 16.01 20.05 4.78
C TRP A 302 17.44 20.61 4.93
N GLN A 303 18.00 21.11 3.82
CA GLN A 303 19.37 21.59 3.77
C GLN A 303 19.49 22.93 3.04
N VAL A 304 20.48 23.72 3.42
CA VAL A 304 20.85 24.99 2.77
C VAL A 304 22.31 24.94 2.30
N LEU A 305 22.59 25.51 1.14
CA LEU A 305 23.92 25.50 0.53
C LEU A 305 24.78 26.63 1.10
N ASP A 306 25.61 26.34 2.10
CA ASP A 306 26.47 27.32 2.75
C ASP A 306 27.95 27.01 2.50
N GLY A 307 28.67 27.95 1.89
CA GLY A 307 30.09 27.81 1.55
C GLY A 307 30.39 26.60 0.65
N GLY A 308 29.50 26.33 -0.32
CA GLY A 308 29.61 25.17 -1.24
C GLY A 308 29.27 23.82 -0.62
N ARG A 309 28.84 23.77 0.65
CA ARG A 309 28.43 22.55 1.35
C ARG A 309 26.97 22.61 1.77
N TRP A 310 26.26 21.50 1.62
CA TRP A 310 24.89 21.36 2.14
C TRP A 310 24.93 21.21 3.66
N LYS A 311 24.30 22.15 4.38
CA LYS A 311 24.16 22.13 5.85
C LYS A 311 22.70 21.94 6.24
N ASP A 312 22.45 21.16 7.28
CA ASP A 312 21.09 20.90 7.76
C ASP A 312 20.47 22.15 8.39
N LEU A 313 19.18 22.35 8.11
CA LEU A 313 18.35 23.36 8.75
C LEU A 313 17.92 22.88 10.15
N HIS A 314 17.93 23.78 11.13
CA HIS A 314 17.40 23.46 12.47
C HIS A 314 15.87 23.49 12.44
N LYS A 315 15.23 22.74 13.35
CA LYS A 315 13.76 22.62 13.44
C LYS A 315 13.12 22.31 12.08
N MET A 316 13.71 21.38 11.33
CA MET A 316 13.25 21.02 9.98
C MET A 316 11.84 20.41 9.97
N GLU A 317 11.35 19.96 11.11
CA GLU A 317 9.98 19.52 11.34
C GLU A 317 8.98 20.67 11.14
N LEU A 318 9.30 21.88 11.62
CA LEU A 318 8.48 23.08 11.39
C LEU A 318 8.52 23.51 9.91
N VAL A 319 9.68 23.33 9.27
CA VAL A 319 9.84 23.61 7.84
C VAL A 319 8.99 22.64 7.02
N GLU A 320 9.04 21.35 7.36
CA GLU A 320 8.23 20.32 6.73
C GLU A 320 6.74 20.60 6.92
N GLU A 321 6.29 20.88 8.14
CA GLU A 321 4.89 21.21 8.43
C GLU A 321 4.39 22.39 7.60
N ALA A 322 5.21 23.45 7.47
CA ALA A 322 4.86 24.59 6.64
C ALA A 322 4.84 24.25 5.15
N TYR A 323 5.77 23.43 4.68
CA TYR A 323 5.84 22.98 3.29
C TYR A 323 4.67 22.06 2.90
N SER A 324 4.14 21.30 3.86
CA SER A 324 2.96 20.46 3.69
C SER A 324 1.66 21.24 3.50
N ASN A 325 1.65 22.55 3.77
CA ASN A 325 0.47 23.39 3.67
C ASN A 325 0.50 24.23 2.37
N PRO A 326 -0.38 23.98 1.39
CA PRO A 326 -0.37 24.71 0.12
C PRO A 326 -0.70 26.20 0.27
N ALA A 327 -1.27 26.64 1.40
CA ALA A 327 -1.53 28.04 1.69
C ALA A 327 -0.28 28.81 2.22
N ARG A 328 0.86 28.14 2.39
CA ARG A 328 2.10 28.76 2.84
C ARG A 328 3.12 28.77 1.71
N ASP A 329 3.60 29.96 1.35
CA ASP A 329 4.64 30.13 0.33
C ASP A 329 6.06 29.98 0.88
N GLY A 330 6.20 29.88 2.21
CA GLY A 330 7.48 29.77 2.87
C GLY A 330 7.40 29.83 4.40
N ILE A 331 8.56 29.79 5.05
CA ILE A 331 8.69 29.89 6.51
C ILE A 331 9.92 30.73 6.89
N THR A 332 9.83 31.47 7.99
CA THR A 332 10.99 32.19 8.53
C THR A 332 11.87 31.26 9.35
N CYS A 333 13.12 31.08 8.93
CA CYS A 333 14.12 30.28 9.63
C CYS A 333 14.96 31.19 10.55
N THR A 334 14.99 30.89 11.85
CA THR A 334 15.86 31.56 12.84
C THR A 334 16.89 30.56 13.37
N LYS A 335 18.19 30.90 13.40
CA LYS A 335 19.22 30.06 14.04
C LYS A 335 19.63 30.56 15.43
N SER A 336 20.02 29.58 16.26
CA SER A 336 20.71 29.74 17.54
C SER A 336 22.21 30.01 17.36
N ALA A 337 22.68 30.97 18.16
CA ALA A 337 24.03 31.33 18.63
C ALA A 337 25.30 31.39 17.73
N SER A 338 25.39 30.85 16.50
CA SER A 338 26.71 30.88 15.81
C SER A 338 26.77 31.01 14.27
N SER A 339 25.69 31.37 13.57
CA SER A 339 25.80 31.68 12.12
C SER A 339 24.66 32.56 11.58
N PHE A 340 25.03 33.59 10.80
CA PHE A 340 24.25 34.79 10.43
C PHE A 340 23.17 34.62 9.33
N LEU A 341 22.38 33.55 9.34
CA LEU A 341 21.27 33.42 8.38
C LEU A 341 19.92 33.35 9.11
N THR A 342 19.39 34.53 9.44
CA THR A 342 17.94 34.72 9.64
C THR A 342 17.36 35.03 8.28
N GLY A 343 16.45 34.21 7.78
CA GLY A 343 15.94 34.39 6.42
C GLY A 343 14.64 33.65 6.17
N PHE A 344 13.84 34.20 5.26
CA PHE A 344 12.63 33.56 4.76
C PHE A 344 13.00 32.49 3.75
N LEU A 345 12.64 31.24 4.05
CA LEU A 345 12.72 30.12 3.11
C LEU A 345 11.48 30.15 2.21
N SER A 346 11.67 30.53 0.95
CA SER A 346 10.64 30.44 -0.08
C SER A 346 10.58 29.02 -0.63
N PHE A 347 9.40 28.39 -0.57
CA PHE A 347 9.18 27.02 -1.04
C PHE A 347 9.14 26.93 -2.56
N ASN A 348 8.60 27.96 -3.23
CA ASN A 348 8.50 28.00 -4.68
C ASN A 348 9.87 28.12 -5.35
N SER A 349 10.75 28.95 -4.81
CA SER A 349 12.10 29.16 -5.35
C SER A 349 13.14 28.22 -4.74
N MET A 350 12.79 27.50 -3.67
CA MET A 350 13.73 26.69 -2.88
C MET A 350 14.98 27.49 -2.48
N THR A 351 14.78 28.69 -1.90
CA THR A 351 15.87 29.60 -1.50
C THR A 351 15.62 30.26 -0.14
N VAL A 352 16.69 30.53 0.60
CA VAL A 352 16.72 31.40 1.78
C VAL A 352 17.55 32.63 1.41
N GLY A 353 16.89 33.76 1.14
CA GLY A 353 17.57 34.93 0.56
C GLY A 353 18.23 34.58 -0.79
N ALA A 354 19.54 34.80 -0.91
CA ALA A 354 20.32 34.43 -2.10
C ALA A 354 20.82 32.97 -2.10
N THR A 355 20.59 32.23 -1.01
CA THR A 355 21.16 30.89 -0.81
C THR A 355 20.17 29.81 -1.23
N ARG A 356 20.66 28.78 -1.95
CA ARG A 356 19.83 27.63 -2.36
C ARG A 356 19.49 26.74 -1.18
N ALA A 357 18.25 26.28 -1.11
CA ALA A 357 17.79 25.23 -0.22
C ALA A 357 17.42 23.98 -1.03
N ARG A 358 17.42 22.82 -0.37
CA ARG A 358 16.89 21.58 -0.93
C ARG A 358 16.21 20.74 0.14
N ARG A 359 15.22 19.96 -0.30
CA ARG A 359 14.55 18.93 0.49
C ARG A 359 14.89 17.57 -0.10
N LEU A 360 15.39 16.65 0.73
CA LEU A 360 15.55 15.25 0.38
C LEU A 360 14.37 14.45 0.91
N SER A 361 13.98 13.41 0.19
CA SER A 361 12.84 12.57 0.54
C SER A 361 13.19 11.10 0.49
N THR A 362 12.40 10.28 1.18
CA THR A 362 12.34 8.85 0.89
C THR A 362 11.77 8.60 -0.50
N ALA A 363 11.91 7.36 -0.99
CA ALA A 363 11.32 6.97 -2.27
C ALA A 363 9.81 7.19 -2.27
N SER A 364 9.28 7.63 -3.41
CA SER A 364 7.84 7.92 -3.54
C SER A 364 7.00 6.65 -3.39
N SER A 365 5.84 6.78 -2.75
CA SER A 365 4.86 5.71 -2.57
C SER A 365 4.34 5.14 -3.89
N VAL A 366 4.35 5.92 -4.98
CA VAL A 366 3.96 5.42 -6.31
C VAL A 366 5.01 4.46 -6.90
N THR A 367 6.26 4.55 -6.44
CA THR A 367 7.39 3.75 -6.94
C THR A 367 7.71 2.54 -6.08
N LYS A 368 7.11 2.44 -4.90
CA LYS A 368 7.39 1.39 -3.91
C LYS A 368 6.11 0.68 -3.47
N PRO A 369 6.19 -0.62 -3.14
CA PRO A 369 5.03 -1.33 -2.63
C PRO A 369 4.48 -0.70 -1.33
N PRO A 370 3.16 -0.80 -1.06
CA PRO A 370 2.52 -0.18 0.11
C PRO A 370 3.02 -0.65 1.49
N HIS A 371 3.80 -1.74 1.56
CA HIS A 371 4.40 -2.19 2.83
C HIS A 371 5.65 -1.38 3.22
N PHE A 372 6.10 -0.46 2.36
CA PHE A 372 7.09 0.54 2.74
C PHE A 372 6.40 1.71 3.45
N ILE A 373 6.04 1.49 4.72
CA ILE A 373 5.65 2.58 5.63
C ILE A 373 6.85 3.55 5.71
N LEU A 374 6.65 4.85 5.50
CA LEU A 374 7.68 5.91 5.33
C LEU A 374 8.09 6.22 3.88
N THR A 375 7.41 5.69 2.85
CA THR A 375 7.49 6.28 1.51
C THR A 375 6.85 7.65 1.46
N THR A 376 7.35 8.51 0.58
CA THR A 376 6.83 9.85 0.40
C THR A 376 5.54 9.82 -0.42
N ASP A 377 4.44 10.32 0.15
CA ASP A 377 3.17 10.54 -0.54
C ASP A 377 3.10 11.94 -1.16
N TRP A 378 2.64 12.01 -2.42
CA TRP A 378 2.47 13.24 -3.16
C TRP A 378 0.99 13.53 -3.34
N VAL A 379 0.52 14.66 -2.80
CA VAL A 379 -0.87 15.11 -2.92
C VAL A 379 -0.89 16.37 -3.77
N TRP A 380 -1.86 16.45 -4.69
CA TRP A 380 -1.99 17.58 -5.61
C TRP A 380 -3.11 18.50 -5.12
N TYR A 381 -2.86 19.80 -5.11
CA TYR A 381 -3.87 20.81 -4.79
C TYR A 381 -4.01 21.80 -5.95
N TRP A 382 -5.21 22.36 -6.09
CA TRP A 382 -5.50 23.46 -6.99
C TRP A 382 -6.20 24.57 -6.22
N ASN A 383 -5.91 25.82 -6.55
CA ASN A 383 -6.57 26.97 -5.97
C ASN A 383 -7.82 27.29 -6.80
N ASP A 384 -8.97 27.36 -6.15
CA ASP A 384 -10.22 27.73 -6.81
C ASP A 384 -10.36 29.25 -7.00
N GLU A 385 -11.37 29.67 -7.76
CA GLU A 385 -11.62 31.08 -8.07
C GLU A 385 -11.92 31.93 -6.82
N PHE A 386 -12.18 31.30 -5.69
CA PHE A 386 -12.46 31.95 -4.40
C PHE A 386 -11.24 31.94 -3.46
N GLY A 387 -10.08 31.46 -3.93
CA GLY A 387 -8.84 31.44 -3.17
C GLY A 387 -8.68 30.23 -2.25
N PHE A 388 -9.56 29.21 -2.32
CA PHE A 388 -9.45 28.01 -1.50
C PHE A 388 -8.65 26.91 -2.19
N TRP A 389 -7.80 26.23 -1.42
CA TRP A 389 -7.04 25.08 -1.89
C TRP A 389 -7.86 23.81 -1.82
N GLN A 390 -8.11 23.20 -2.98
CA GLN A 390 -8.87 21.98 -3.14
C GLN A 390 -7.95 20.83 -3.53
N GLU A 391 -8.12 19.70 -2.88
CA GLU A 391 -7.36 18.48 -3.19
C GLU A 391 -7.83 17.90 -4.53
N TYR A 392 -6.89 17.72 -5.44
CA TYR A 392 -7.14 17.15 -6.76
C TYR A 392 -7.36 15.63 -6.65
N GLY A 393 -8.50 15.16 -7.15
CA GLY A 393 -8.86 13.73 -7.16
C GLY A 393 -9.79 13.27 -6.03
N ARG A 394 -10.23 14.19 -5.15
CA ARG A 394 -11.20 13.90 -4.09
C ARG A 394 -12.64 14.06 -4.62
N GLN A 395 -13.39 12.97 -4.74
CA GLN A 395 -14.83 13.04 -5.09
C GLN A 395 -15.64 13.48 -3.88
N VAL A 396 -16.24 14.67 -3.95
CA VAL A 396 -17.13 15.20 -2.90
C VAL A 396 -18.53 14.63 -3.11
N SER A 397 -19.09 13.97 -2.10
CA SER A 397 -20.53 13.65 -2.06
C SER A 397 -21.25 14.80 -1.35
N VAL A 398 -22.12 15.50 -2.06
CA VAL A 398 -22.98 16.54 -1.48
C VAL A 398 -24.41 16.02 -1.44
N THR A 399 -24.95 15.87 -0.24
CA THR A 399 -26.36 15.56 0.03
C THR A 399 -27.19 16.85 0.06
N GLU A 400 -28.02 16.99 -0.99
CA GLU A 400 -29.29 17.72 -1.19
C GLU A 400 -29.57 19.08 -0.52
N ARG A 401 -29.79 20.10 -1.37
CA ARG A 401 -31.10 20.76 -1.48
C ARG A 401 -31.25 21.50 -2.83
N GLY A 402 -32.14 21.00 -3.69
CA GLY A 402 -32.82 21.75 -4.75
C GLY A 402 -32.00 22.11 -6.00
N ASN A 403 -32.46 21.59 -7.13
CA ASN A 403 -32.08 21.89 -8.53
C ASN A 403 -30.82 21.22 -9.08
N SER A 404 -31.09 20.26 -9.97
CA SER A 404 -30.17 19.66 -10.92
C SER A 404 -29.61 20.73 -11.87
N LEU A 405 -28.30 20.92 -11.83
CA LEU A 405 -27.50 21.28 -12.99
C LEU A 405 -26.28 20.37 -13.01
N ASP A 406 -26.23 19.48 -13.99
CA ASP A 406 -25.06 18.70 -14.36
C ASP A 406 -23.92 19.66 -14.73
N LEU A 407 -22.95 19.83 -13.84
CA LEU A 407 -21.63 20.35 -14.21
C LEU A 407 -20.74 19.14 -14.52
N ASP A 408 -20.82 18.72 -15.79
CA ASP A 408 -19.85 17.89 -16.47
C ASP A 408 -18.45 18.51 -16.26
N ALA A 409 -17.65 17.97 -15.34
CA ALA A 409 -16.23 18.32 -15.24
C ALA A 409 -15.47 17.65 -16.38
N ARG A 410 -15.71 18.12 -17.61
CA ARG A 410 -14.82 17.90 -18.75
C ARG A 410 -13.64 18.86 -18.65
N PRO A 411 -12.46 18.46 -19.14
CA PRO A 411 -11.27 19.30 -19.11
C PRO A 411 -11.50 20.55 -19.97
N PRO A 412 -11.12 21.76 -19.51
CA PRO A 412 -11.01 22.89 -20.40
C PRO A 412 -9.81 22.68 -21.33
N GLU A 413 -10.07 22.65 -22.64
CA GLU A 413 -9.06 22.76 -23.68
C GLU A 413 -8.21 24.02 -23.46
N SER A 414 -6.90 23.81 -23.29
CA SER A 414 -5.81 24.67 -23.77
C SER A 414 -6.12 26.16 -23.98
N ARG A 415 -6.48 26.89 -22.91
CA ARG A 415 -6.35 28.36 -22.89
C ARG A 415 -5.72 28.85 -21.59
N LYS A 416 -4.49 29.34 -21.76
CA LYS A 416 -3.72 30.24 -20.90
C LYS A 416 -4.55 30.93 -19.81
N MET A 417 -4.56 30.38 -18.61
CA MET A 417 -4.76 31.11 -17.36
C MET A 417 -3.88 30.45 -16.31
N GLY A 418 -3.13 31.26 -15.55
CA GLY A 418 -2.09 30.83 -14.64
C GLY A 418 -2.65 30.00 -13.49
N ALA A 419 -2.65 28.68 -13.64
CA ALA A 419 -2.83 27.76 -12.54
C ALA A 419 -1.52 27.69 -11.75
N SER A 420 -1.48 28.34 -10.59
CA SER A 420 -0.42 28.12 -9.60
C SER A 420 -0.62 26.74 -8.99
N LEU A 421 -0.03 25.71 -9.62
CA LEU A 421 0.09 24.37 -9.08
C LEU A 421 1.06 24.42 -7.90
N ILE A 422 0.54 24.38 -6.66
CA ILE A 422 1.38 24.31 -5.46
C ILE A 422 1.40 22.88 -4.92
N TYR A 423 2.61 22.47 -4.57
CA TYR A 423 3.01 21.14 -4.20
C TYR A 423 2.97 20.99 -2.67
N SER A 424 2.27 19.99 -2.14
CA SER A 424 2.22 19.76 -0.69
C SER A 424 2.32 18.25 -0.39
N GLN A 425 3.15 17.92 0.61
CA GLN A 425 3.50 16.55 0.99
C GLN A 425 2.93 16.21 2.35
N ILE A 426 2.35 15.02 2.52
CA ILE A 426 2.07 14.47 3.85
C ILE A 426 3.15 13.44 4.13
N THR A 427 4.06 13.76 5.03
CA THR A 427 5.02 12.78 5.55
C THR A 427 4.59 12.39 6.94
N SER A 428 4.15 11.13 7.14
CA SER A 428 3.86 10.61 8.47
C SER A 428 5.13 10.68 9.34
N ILE A 429 5.12 11.56 10.33
CA ILE A 429 6.25 11.76 11.25
C ILE A 429 6.27 10.60 12.25
N LEU A 430 7.36 9.82 12.24
CA LEU A 430 7.79 9.03 13.39
C LEU A 430 9.03 9.72 13.95
N VAL A 431 8.92 10.46 15.05
CA VAL A 431 10.10 10.93 15.80
C VAL A 431 10.53 9.80 16.73
N PRO A 432 11.76 9.29 16.65
CA PRO A 432 12.31 8.41 17.66
C PRO A 432 13.01 9.29 18.71
N GLN A 433 12.32 9.61 19.82
CA GLN A 433 13.01 9.96 21.06
C GLN A 433 12.68 8.94 22.15
N SER A 434 13.75 8.27 22.59
CA SER A 434 13.95 7.55 23.85
C SER A 434 12.75 6.88 24.53
N ASN A 435 12.79 5.54 24.56
CA ASN A 435 12.32 4.67 25.65
C ASN A 435 10.98 5.01 26.32
N ALA A 436 9.92 5.15 25.53
CA ALA A 436 8.56 4.74 25.89
C ALA A 436 7.75 4.70 24.59
N PHE A 437 7.12 3.58 24.29
CA PHE A 437 6.16 3.51 23.18
C PHE A 437 4.81 4.04 23.71
N THR A 438 4.60 5.34 23.56
CA THR A 438 3.27 5.96 23.58
C THR A 438 2.92 6.36 22.16
N ASP A 439 1.82 5.80 21.65
CA ASP A 439 1.17 6.27 20.44
C ASP A 439 0.58 7.66 20.72
N PHE A 440 1.10 8.69 20.06
CA PHE A 440 0.35 9.92 19.86
C PHE A 440 -0.11 9.99 18.40
N LEU A 441 -1.37 9.65 18.18
CA LEU A 441 -2.15 10.20 17.08
C LEU A 441 -2.32 11.69 17.37
N LEU A 442 -1.49 12.52 16.75
CA LEU A 442 -1.72 13.96 16.72
C LEU A 442 -2.82 14.25 15.70
N HIS A 443 -4.07 14.13 16.15
CA HIS A 443 -5.14 14.99 15.65
C HIS A 443 -4.99 16.34 16.35
N PHE A 444 -4.50 17.36 15.62
CA PHE A 444 -4.77 18.73 16.02
C PHE A 444 -5.92 19.28 15.19
N ALA A 445 -7.07 19.41 15.84
CA ALA A 445 -7.93 20.57 15.66
C ALA A 445 -7.81 21.39 16.95
N VAL A 446 -7.30 22.62 16.87
CA VAL A 446 -7.52 23.61 17.92
C VAL A 446 -8.15 24.82 17.27
N TYR A 447 -9.40 25.04 17.64
CA TYR A 447 -10.16 26.25 17.39
C TYR A 447 -9.72 27.33 18.38
N LYS A 448 -9.72 28.59 17.92
CA LYS A 448 -9.32 29.77 18.68
C LYS A 448 -10.35 30.07 19.79
N GLY A 449 -9.89 30.22 21.04
CA GLY A 449 -10.66 30.79 22.15
C GLY A 449 -9.95 32.05 22.66
N SER A 450 -10.70 33.14 22.76
CA SER A 450 -10.24 34.47 23.19
C SER A 450 -9.67 34.46 24.62
N GLU A 451 -8.54 35.16 24.79
CA GLU A 451 -7.88 35.53 26.06
C GLU A 451 -7.01 34.46 26.74
N GLY A 452 -5.69 34.56 26.50
CA GLY A 452 -4.65 34.59 27.54
C GLY A 452 -4.21 33.29 28.23
N GLU A 453 -3.09 32.75 27.75
CA GLU A 453 -2.11 31.85 28.42
C GLU A 453 -2.43 30.35 28.60
N TRP A 454 -1.47 29.52 28.18
CA TRP A 454 -1.33 28.12 28.59
C TRP A 454 0.14 27.76 28.83
N THR A 455 0.42 27.34 30.07
CA THR A 455 1.56 26.49 30.47
C THR A 455 1.03 25.11 30.86
N ALA A 456 1.73 24.04 30.48
CA ALA A 456 1.82 22.75 31.20
C ALA A 456 2.89 21.93 30.45
N GLU A 457 4.07 21.66 30.99
CA GLU A 457 4.42 20.71 32.06
C GLU A 457 3.84 19.29 31.89
N PHE A 458 4.79 18.36 31.70
CA PHE A 458 4.62 16.91 31.61
C PHE A 458 4.55 16.31 33.01
N TRP A 459 3.60 15.40 33.24
CA TRP A 459 3.80 14.30 34.19
C TRP A 459 3.24 12.98 33.60
N CYS A 460 3.96 11.90 33.93
CA CYS A 460 4.10 10.60 33.24
C CYS A 460 2.86 9.91 32.66
#